data_AF-A0A1Z3LVQ9-F1
#
_entry.id   AF-A0A1Z3LVQ9-F1
#
_cell.length_a   1.000
_cell.length_b   1.000
_cell.length_c   1.000
_cell.angle_alpha   90.00
_cell.angle_beta   90.00
_cell.angle_gamma   90.00
#
_symmetry.space_group_name_H-M   'P 1'
#
loop_
_entity.id
_entity.type
_entity.pdbx_description
1 polymer ?
#
loop_
_entity_poly.entity_id
_entity_poly.type
_entity_poly.pdbx_seq_one_letter_code
_entity_poly.pdbx_strand_id
1 'polypeptide(L)' 'MTTTRPSLETLMNDPTVSYPLKAVLLVWWSRDPLDAANDAAALASVMGDRATALLEQRHGP' A
#
# COMPACT_ATOMS: atom_id res chain seq x y z
N MET A 1 -3.57 -15.22 16.58
CA MET A 1 -4.38 -15.26 15.35
C MET A 1 -3.41 -15.19 14.17
N THR A 2 -3.27 -16.25 13.39
CA THR A 2 -2.47 -16.22 12.16
C THR A 2 -3.28 -15.47 11.11
N THR A 3 -3.05 -14.17 10.99
CA THR A 3 -3.60 -13.39 9.86
C THR A 3 -2.95 -13.96 8.60
N THR A 4 -3.68 -14.75 7.83
CA THR A 4 -3.24 -15.22 6.53
C THR A 4 -2.97 -13.99 5.67
N ARG A 5 -1.70 -13.74 5.35
CA ARG A 5 -1.34 -12.65 4.43
C ARG A 5 -1.92 -12.99 3.06
N PRO A 6 -2.63 -12.05 2.41
CA PRO A 6 -3.17 -12.30 1.08
C PRO A 6 -2.04 -12.56 0.09
N SER A 7 -2.25 -13.49 -0.85
CA SER A 7 -1.30 -13.73 -1.94
C SER A 7 -1.39 -12.60 -2.97
N LEU A 8 -0.34 -12.43 -3.79
CA LEU A 8 -0.39 -11.50 -4.92
C LEU A 8 -1.60 -11.79 -5.83
N GLU A 9 -1.82 -13.05 -6.16
CA GLU A 9 -2.94 -13.47 -7.01
C GLU A 9 -4.30 -13.04 -6.44
N THR A 10 -4.51 -13.20 -5.13
CA THR A 10 -5.72 -12.73 -4.45
C THR A 10 -5.88 -11.22 -4.61
N LEU A 11 -4.83 -10.44 -4.37
CA LEU A 11 -4.87 -8.98 -4.51
C LEU A 11 -5.11 -8.53 -5.96
N MET A 12 -4.55 -9.23 -6.94
CA MET A 12 -4.72 -8.91 -8.36
C MET A 12 -6.16 -9.16 -8.84
N ASN A 13 -6.81 -10.20 -8.31
CA ASN A 13 -8.18 -10.57 -8.67
C ASN A 13 -9.26 -9.83 -7.86
N ASP A 14 -8.89 -9.16 -6.77
CA ASP A 14 -9.84 -8.41 -5.94
C ASP A 14 -10.29 -7.11 -6.64
N PRO A 15 -11.59 -6.94 -6.95
CA PRO A 15 -12.10 -5.73 -7.61
C PRO A 15 -12.10 -4.48 -6.70
N THR A 16 -11.97 -4.66 -5.38
CA THR A 16 -11.90 -3.55 -4.42
C THR A 16 -10.49 -2.96 -4.32
N VAL A 17 -9.47 -3.70 -4.77
CA VAL A 17 -8.10 -3.22 -4.84
C VAL A 17 -7.94 -2.28 -6.03
N SER A 18 -7.48 -1.06 -5.76
CA SER A 18 -7.33 -0.03 -6.77
C SER A 18 -6.28 -0.41 -7.83
N TYR A 19 -6.53 0.00 -9.08
CA TYR A 19 -5.60 -0.24 -10.19
C TYR A 19 -4.16 0.25 -9.91
N PRO A 20 -3.93 1.44 -9.31
CA PRO A 20 -2.58 1.89 -8.97
C PRO A 20 -1.85 0.95 -8.01
N LEU A 21 -2.54 0.40 -7.01
CA LEU A 21 -1.94 -0.54 -6.06
C LEU A 21 -1.54 -1.84 -6.76
N LYS A 22 -2.39 -2.36 -7.65
CA LYS A 22 -2.06 -3.53 -8.49
C LYS A 22 -0.83 -3.29 -9.36
N ALA A 23 -0.72 -2.09 -9.96
CA ALA A 23 0.44 -1.73 -10.76
C ALA A 23 1.74 -1.72 -9.93
N VAL A 24 1.72 -1.15 -8.72
CA VAL A 24 2.87 -1.19 -7.79
C VAL A 24 3.24 -2.62 -7.44
N LEU A 25 2.25 -3.45 -7.08
CA LEU A 25 2.48 -4.86 -6.74
C LEU A 25 3.14 -5.64 -7.89
N LEU A 26 2.68 -5.44 -9.13
CA LEU A 26 3.27 -6.07 -10.32
C LEU A 26 4.72 -5.67 -10.54
N VAL A 27 5.04 -4.37 -10.40
CA VAL A 27 6.42 -3.87 -10.58
C VAL A 27 7.34 -4.44 -9.50
N TRP A 28 6.89 -4.44 -8.24
CA TRP A 28 7.71 -4.86 -7.10
C TRP A 28 7.83 -6.38 -6.95
N TRP A 29 6.95 -7.17 -7.56
CA TRP A 29 7.01 -8.63 -7.47
C TRP A 29 8.32 -9.24 -8.00
N SER A 30 8.98 -8.56 -8.93
CA SER A 30 10.26 -9.00 -9.50
C SER A 30 11.50 -8.57 -8.70
N ARG A 31 11.31 -7.76 -7.64
CA ARG A 31 12.40 -7.23 -6.82
C ARG A 31 12.73 -8.17 -5.66
N ASP A 32 13.85 -7.87 -4.99
CA ASP A 32 14.12 -8.47 -3.68
C ASP A 32 12.95 -8.18 -2.71
N PRO A 33 12.41 -9.21 -2.04
CA PRO A 33 11.21 -9.07 -1.22
C PRO A 33 11.44 -8.21 0.04
N LEU A 34 12.67 -8.13 0.57
CA LEU A 34 12.98 -7.29 1.72
C LEU A 34 12.98 -5.82 1.31
N ASP A 35 13.61 -5.50 0.18
CA ASP A 35 13.63 -4.13 -0.35
C ASP A 35 12.22 -3.65 -0.72
N ALA A 36 11.44 -4.50 -1.39
CA ALA A 36 10.06 -4.19 -1.74
C ALA A 36 9.18 -3.94 -0.49
N ALA A 37 9.39 -4.70 0.59
CA ALA A 37 8.67 -4.49 1.84
C ALA A 37 9.07 -3.18 2.54
N ASN A 38 10.37 -2.84 2.53
CA ASN A 38 10.86 -1.57 3.09
C ASN A 38 10.30 -0.36 2.34
N ASP A 39 10.30 -0.42 1.00
CA ASP A 39 9.70 0.64 0.16
C ASP A 39 8.19 0.77 0.39
N ALA A 40 7.48 -0.34 0.58
CA ALA A 40 6.06 -0.34 0.93
C ALA A 40 5.79 0.37 2.27
N ALA A 41 6.64 0.12 3.28
CA ALA A 41 6.53 0.78 4.58
C ALA A 41 6.78 2.30 4.47
N ALA A 42 7.80 2.70 3.71
CA ALA A 42 8.09 4.12 3.45
C ALA A 42 6.92 4.80 2.72
N LEU A 43 6.37 4.16 1.68
CA LEU A 43 5.21 4.66 0.95
C LEU A 43 3.98 4.83 1.85
N ALA A 44 3.70 3.85 2.72
CA ALA A 44 2.60 3.91 3.67
C ALA A 44 2.76 5.09 4.64
N SER A 45 3.98 5.33 5.15
CA SER A 45 4.26 6.48 6.02
C SER A 45 3.97 7.80 5.32
N VAL A 46 4.53 8.02 4.13
CA VAL A 46 4.36 9.28 3.37
C VAL A 46 2.89 9.55 3.04
N MET A 47 2.15 8.52 2.63
CA MET A 47 0.73 8.66 2.30
C MET A 47 -0.13 8.88 3.54
N GLY A 48 0.23 8.26 4.67
CA GLY A 48 -0.40 8.49 5.97
C GLY A 48 -0.23 9.94 6.43
N ASP A 49 1.00 10.46 6.43
CA ASP A 49 1.31 11.84 6.80
C ASP A 49 0.54 12.83 5.92
N ARG A 50 0.50 12.58 4.61
CA ARG A 50 -0.29 13.39 3.67
C ARG A 50 -1.78 13.35 3.98
N ALA A 51 -2.34 12.18 4.26
CA ALA A 51 -3.76 12.04 4.58
C ALA A 51 -4.11 12.79 5.88
N THR A 52 -3.28 12.69 6.91
CA THR A 52 -3.43 13.45 8.17
C THR A 52 -3.43 14.95 7.91
N ALA A 53 -2.44 15.47 7.18
CA ALA A 53 -2.35 16.89 6.86
C ALA A 53 -3.58 17.41 6.09
N LEU A 54 -4.12 16.61 5.16
CA LEU A 54 -5.35 16.97 4.43
C LEU A 54 -6.59 16.97 5.32
N LEU A 55 -6.67 16.06 6.30
CA LEU A 55 -7.77 16.02 7.25
C LEU A 55 -7.73 17.22 8.20
N GLU A 56 -6.55 17.59 8.71
CA GLU A 56 -6.36 18.77 9.56
C GLU A 56 -6.73 20.07 8.83
N GLN A 57 -6.30 20.22 7.57
CA GLN A 57 -6.67 21.37 6.73
C GLN A 57 -8.19 21.47 6.51
N ARG A 58 -8.88 20.34 6.43
CA ARG A 58 -10.32 20.30 6.15
C ARG A 58 -11.19 20.56 7.38
N HIS A 59 -10.70 20.25 8.58
CA HIS A 59 -11.49 20.36 9.81
C HIS A 59 -11.12 21.57 10.69
N GLY A 60 -10.04 22.29 10.35
CA GLY A 60 -9.54 23.40 11.16
C GLY A 60 -8.96 22.91 12.50
N PRO A 61 -8.15 23.73 13.20
CA PRO A 61 -7.75 23.46 14.57
C PRO A 61 -8.95 23.43 15.53
#